data_AF-A0A8H3U343-F1
#
_entry.id   AF-A0A8H3U343-F1
#
_cell.length_a   1.000
_cell.length_b   1.000
_cell.length_c   1.000
_cell.angle_alpha   90.00
_cell.angle_beta   90.00
_cell.angle_gamma   90.00
#
_symmetry.space_group_name_H-M   'P 1'
#
loop_
_entity.id
_entity.type
_entity.pdbx_description
1 polymer ?
#
loop_
_entity_poly.entity_id
_entity_poly.type
_entity_poly.pdbx_seq_one_letter_code
_entity_poly.pdbx_strand_id
1 'polypeptide(L)'
;MLPWLYGIQEDHETLEIAKGSSWNEISAAYRDLCAGPTTPSGLSVNYGRILYLFPASVYYNLSNPVAATLVGRAKWSCGSVAIEAHKIITNNKYGRK
;
A
#
# COMPACT_ATOMS: atom_id res chain seq x y z
N MET A 1 0.79 -9.03 2.83
CA MET A 1 0.33 -7.95 3.73
C MET A 1 -0.38 -6.90 2.88
N LEU A 2 -1.60 -6.46 3.21
CA LEU A 2 -2.34 -5.49 2.40
C LEU A 2 -1.92 -4.05 2.78
N PRO A 3 -1.33 -3.23 1.89
CA PRO A 3 -0.83 -1.90 2.23
C PRO A 3 -1.92 -0.91 2.65
N TRP A 4 -3.18 -1.12 2.24
CA TRP A 4 -4.32 -0.32 2.67
C TRP A 4 -4.91 -0.74 4.03
N LEU A 5 -4.49 -1.87 4.60
CA LEU A 5 -5.05 -2.40 5.85
C LEU A 5 -4.40 -1.77 7.08
N TYR A 6 -3.22 -1.16 6.93
CA TYR A 6 -2.42 -0.65 8.04
C TYR A 6 -2.14 0.83 7.90
N GLY A 7 -2.12 1.54 9.02
CA GLY A 7 -1.60 2.90 9.08
C GLY A 7 -0.11 2.91 8.73
N ILE A 8 0.28 3.83 7.85
CA ILE A 8 1.68 4.18 7.61
C ILE A 8 2.03 5.30 8.59
N GLN A 9 3.16 5.20 9.25
CA GLN A 9 3.60 6.17 10.25
C GLN A 9 4.11 7.47 9.59
N GLU A 10 4.41 8.48 10.41
CA GLU A 10 4.88 9.79 9.95
C GLU A 10 6.18 9.74 9.14
N ASP A 11 6.99 8.70 9.35
CA ASP A 11 8.22 8.47 8.59
C ASP A 11 7.96 7.96 7.15
N HIS A 12 6.71 7.65 6.81
CA HIS A 12 6.28 7.07 5.53
C HIS A 12 6.98 5.75 5.14
N GLU A 13 7.59 5.06 6.11
CA GLU A 13 8.33 3.82 5.88
C GLU A 13 7.92 2.70 6.84
N THR A 14 7.62 3.04 8.09
CA THR A 14 7.16 2.07 9.07
C THR A 14 5.64 1.97 9.07
N LEU A 15 5.16 0.78 9.42
CA LEU A 15 3.74 0.50 9.56
C LEU A 15 3.39 0.45 11.04
N GLU A 16 2.10 0.65 11.32
CA GLU A 16 1.55 0.59 12.68
C GLU A 16 1.91 -0.70 13.44
N ILE A 17 2.06 -1.83 12.72
CA ILE A 17 2.49 -3.09 13.32
C ILE A 17 4.00 -3.06 13.57
N ALA A 18 4.41 -3.06 14.84
CA ALA A 18 5.82 -3.08 15.25
C ALA A 18 6.64 -4.26 14.70
N LYS A 19 6.02 -5.39 14.39
CA LYS A 19 6.62 -6.57 13.73
C LYS A 19 6.26 -6.70 12.25
N GLY A 20 5.68 -5.65 11.67
CA GLY A 20 5.28 -5.61 10.27
C GLY A 20 6.49 -5.49 9.34
N SER A 21 6.27 -5.76 8.06
CA SER A 21 7.22 -5.41 7.01
C SER A 21 7.28 -3.88 6.85
N SER A 22 8.38 -3.35 6.32
CA SER A 22 8.43 -1.95 5.90
C SER A 22 7.50 -1.68 4.71
N TRP A 23 7.15 -0.40 4.50
CA TRP A 23 6.38 0.01 3.33
C TRP A 23 7.08 -0.40 2.02
N ASN A 24 8.41 -0.27 1.94
CA ASN A 24 9.19 -0.62 0.75
C ASN A 24 9.08 -2.12 0.41
N GLU A 25 9.13 -2.99 1.43
CA GLU A 25 8.98 -4.44 1.24
C GLU A 25 7.57 -4.82 0.77
N ILE A 26 6.54 -4.16 1.31
CA ILE A 26 5.16 -4.39 0.87
C ILE A 26 4.94 -3.86 -0.54
N SER A 27 5.45 -2.66 -0.84
CA SER A 27 5.39 -2.04 -2.16
C SER A 27 6.02 -2.95 -3.21
N ALA A 28 7.21 -3.48 -2.94
CA ALA A 28 7.88 -4.45 -3.81
C ALA A 28 7.04 -5.73 -3.97
N ALA A 29 6.52 -6.29 -2.87
CA ALA A 29 5.69 -7.48 -2.91
C ALA A 29 4.41 -7.28 -3.76
N TYR A 30 3.79 -6.10 -3.65
CA TYR A 30 2.60 -5.74 -4.42
C TYR A 30 2.87 -5.51 -5.90
N ARG A 31 3.96 -4.81 -6.22
CA ARG A 31 4.38 -4.56 -7.60
C ARG A 31 4.73 -5.87 -8.30
N ASP A 32 5.47 -6.73 -7.61
CA ASP A 32 5.99 -7.98 -8.16
C ASP A 32 5.01 -9.14 -7.97
N LEU A 33 3.78 -8.85 -7.49
CA LEU A 33 2.68 -9.78 -7.27
C LEU A 33 3.12 -11.04 -6.50
N CYS A 34 3.96 -10.85 -5.48
CA CYS A 34 4.52 -11.91 -4.67
C CYS A 34 4.14 -11.78 -3.20
N ALA A 35 4.33 -12.86 -2.45
CA ALA A 35 4.09 -12.87 -1.02
C ALA A 35 5.11 -11.95 -0.32
N GLY A 36 4.62 -11.05 0.54
CA GLY A 36 5.47 -10.27 1.44
C GLY A 36 6.17 -11.14 2.49
N PRO A 37 7.22 -10.64 3.16
CA PRO A 37 8.05 -11.44 4.07
C PRO A 37 7.33 -11.80 5.37
N THR A 38 6.34 -11.00 5.79
CA THR A 38 5.51 -11.26 6.97
C THR A 38 4.02 -11.31 6.67
N THR A 39 3.29 -12.07 7.49
CA THR A 39 1.84 -12.13 7.47
C THR A 39 1.24 -10.81 8.00
N PRO A 40 -0.06 -10.55 7.74
CA PRO A 40 -0.78 -9.41 8.33
C PRO A 40 -0.64 -9.32 9.86
N SER A 41 -0.43 -10.43 10.57
CA SER A 41 -0.24 -10.45 12.03
C SER A 41 1.23 -10.27 12.48
N GLY A 42 2.15 -9.98 11.55
CA GLY A 42 3.58 -9.84 11.85
C GLY A 42 4.31 -11.17 12.11
N LEU A 43 3.75 -12.29 11.67
CA LEU A 43 4.39 -13.61 11.75
C LEU A 43 5.17 -13.90 10.48
N SER A 44 6.19 -14.75 10.57
CA SER A 44 6.90 -15.26 9.39
C SER A 44 5.98 -16.08 8.48
N VAL A 45 6.20 -16.00 7.17
CA VAL A 45 5.50 -16.87 6.22
C VAL A 45 6.11 -18.27 6.26
N ASN A 46 5.40 -19.21 6.91
CA ASN A 46 5.91 -20.58 7.11
C ASN A 46 5.74 -21.50 5.89
N TYR A 47 4.85 -21.16 4.96
CA TYR A 47 4.47 -22.02 3.84
C TYR A 47 5.26 -21.76 2.54
N GLY A 48 6.37 -21.04 2.63
CA GLY A 48 7.21 -20.70 1.48
C GLY A 48 6.57 -19.69 0.52
N ARG A 49 7.26 -19.40 -0.58
CA ARG A 49 6.81 -18.47 -1.63
C ARG A 49 6.02 -19.23 -2.69
N ILE A 50 4.83 -18.76 -3.02
CA ILE A 50 4.05 -19.27 -4.17
C ILE A 50 4.84 -18.95 -5.45
N LEU A 51 5.18 -19.98 -6.23
CA LEU A 51 6.05 -19.89 -7.41
C LEU A 51 5.36 -19.37 -8.68
N TYR A 52 4.07 -19.08 -8.61
CA TYR A 52 3.28 -18.63 -9.75
C TYR A 52 2.43 -17.43 -9.35
N LEU A 53 2.11 -16.59 -10.33
CA LEU A 53 1.18 -15.47 -10.16
C LEU A 53 -0.20 -16.00 -9.81
N PHE A 54 -0.85 -15.40 -8.82
CA PHE A 54 -2.22 -15.78 -8.48
C PHE A 54 -3.10 -15.60 -9.73
N PRO A 55 -3.91 -16.59 -10.17
CA PRO A 55 -4.59 -16.55 -11.47
C PRO A 55 -5.57 -15.38 -11.65
N ALA A 56 -5.92 -14.66 -10.57
CA ALA A 56 -6.73 -13.44 -10.60
C ALA A 56 -5.92 -12.14 -10.43
N SER A 57 -4.59 -12.16 -10.55
CA SER A 57 -3.78 -10.94 -10.46
C SER A 57 -3.89 -10.12 -11.76
N VAL A 58 -4.54 -8.96 -11.66
CA VAL A 58 -4.71 -8.01 -12.78
C VAL A 58 -3.84 -6.78 -12.58
N TYR A 59 -3.18 -6.34 -13.64
CA TYR A 59 -2.49 -5.06 -13.67
C TYR A 59 -3.54 -3.95 -13.77
N TYR A 60 -3.83 -3.29 -12.66
CA TYR A 60 -4.72 -2.12 -12.67
C TYR A 60 -3.93 -0.88 -13.09
N ASN A 61 -4.34 -0.20 -14.17
CA ASN A 61 -3.74 1.07 -14.59
C ASN A 61 -4.34 2.20 -13.75
N LEU A 62 -3.66 2.51 -12.65
CA LEU A 62 -4.05 3.57 -11.71
C LEU A 62 -3.78 4.93 -12.36
N SER A 63 -4.83 5.61 -12.82
CA SER A 63 -4.75 7.02 -13.22
C SER A 63 -4.77 7.98 -12.04
N ASN A 64 -5.20 7.50 -10.87
CA ASN A 64 -5.32 8.26 -9.64
C ASN A 64 -4.08 8.06 -8.74
N PRO A 65 -3.25 9.10 -8.53
CA PRO A 65 -2.10 9.08 -7.63
C PRO A 65 -2.38 8.55 -6.21
N VAL A 66 -3.49 8.92 -5.57
CA VAL A 66 -3.86 8.43 -4.22
C VAL A 66 -4.25 6.96 -4.26
N ALA A 67 -4.96 6.51 -5.29
CA ALA A 67 -5.23 5.09 -5.45
C ALA A 67 -3.93 4.29 -5.68
N ALA A 68 -2.94 4.89 -6.34
CA ALA A 68 -1.62 4.28 -6.52
C ALA A 68 -0.86 4.08 -5.21
N THR A 69 -1.01 4.96 -4.22
CA THR A 69 -0.39 4.75 -2.90
C THR A 69 -1.03 3.63 -2.10
N LEU A 70 -2.36 3.47 -2.20
CA LEU A 70 -3.08 2.39 -1.52
C LEU A 70 -2.66 0.99 -1.97
N VAL A 71 -2.25 0.85 -3.23
CA VAL A 71 -1.74 -0.40 -3.81
C VAL A 71 -0.21 -0.51 -3.66
N GLY A 72 0.43 0.41 -2.95
CA GLY A 72 1.88 0.41 -2.75
C GLY A 72 2.67 0.71 -4.02
N ARG A 73 2.09 1.34 -5.05
CA ARG A 73 2.79 1.70 -6.29
C ARG A 73 3.45 3.08 -6.25
N ALA A 74 3.04 3.94 -5.31
CA ALA A 74 3.60 5.27 -5.11
C ALA A 74 3.71 5.57 -3.61
N LYS A 75 4.71 6.39 -3.21
CA LYS A 75 4.86 6.83 -1.81
C LYS A 75 3.91 7.98 -1.51
N TRP A 76 3.48 8.10 -0.25
CA TRP A 76 2.71 9.25 0.24
C TRP A 76 3.47 10.58 0.18
N SER A 77 4.81 10.51 0.17
CA SER A 77 5.68 11.68 -0.01
C SER A 77 5.74 12.21 -1.45
N CYS A 78 5.18 11.50 -2.43
CA CYS A 78 5.16 11.99 -3.82
C CYS A 78 4.26 13.23 -3.94
N GLY A 79 4.77 14.30 -4.54
CA GLY A 79 4.04 15.58 -4.66
C GLY A 79 2.69 15.46 -5.38
N SER A 80 2.60 14.60 -6.40
CA SER A 80 1.34 14.33 -7.12
C SER A 80 0.26 13.74 -6.19
N VAL A 81 0.66 12.86 -5.28
CA VAL A 81 -0.23 12.26 -4.27
C VAL A 81 -0.68 13.31 -3.27
N ALA A 82 0.25 14.13 -2.75
CA ALA A 82 -0.08 15.16 -1.78
C ALA A 82 -1.08 16.19 -2.32
N ILE A 83 -0.89 16.62 -3.58
CA ILE A 83 -1.81 17.54 -4.28
C ILE A 83 -3.20 16.93 -4.41
N GLU A 84 -3.29 15.67 -4.84
CA GLU A 84 -4.57 15.00 -5.00
C GLU A 84 -5.25 14.73 -3.66
N ALA A 85 -4.51 14.27 -2.65
CA ALA A 85 -5.03 14.07 -1.30
C ALA A 85 -5.60 15.38 -0.74
N HIS A 86 -4.90 16.51 -0.94
CA HIS A 86 -5.40 17.83 -0.56
C HIS A 86 -6.71 18.19 -1.28
N LYS A 87 -6.81 17.94 -2.60
CA LYS A 87 -8.05 18.14 -3.38
C LYS A 87 -9.21 17.29 -2.85
N ILE A 88 -8.96 16.02 -2.50
CA ILE A 88 -9.99 15.12 -1.96
C ILE A 88 -10.47 15.63 -0.60
N ILE A 89 -9.55 15.96 0.30
CA ILE A 89 -9.88 16.44 1.65
C ILE A 89 -10.66 17.76 1.59
N THR A 90 -10.23 18.70 0.75
CA THR A 90 -10.91 20.00 0.58
C THR A 90 -12.29 19.84 -0.03
N ASN A 91 -12.44 19.06 -1.11
CA ASN A 91 -13.75 18.79 -1.71
C ASN A 91 -14.73 18.10 -0.74
N ASN A 92 -14.24 17.19 0.10
CA ASN A 92 -15.08 16.50 1.08
C ASN A 92 -15.62 17.44 2.19
N LYS A 93 -14.89 18.52 2.51
CA LYS A 93 -15.37 19.56 3.43
C LYS A 93 -16.55 20.37 2.89
N TYR A 94 -16.72 20.45 1.56
CA TYR A 94 -17.83 21.17 0.92
C TYR A 94 -19.01 20.25 0.55
N GLY A 95 -18.85 18.92 0.65
CA GLY A 95 -19.87 17.93 0.30
C GLY A 95 -20.74 17.42 1.45
N ARG A 96 -20.47 17.81 2.70
CA ARG A 96 -21.39 17.56 3.83
C ARG A 96 -22.48 18.64 3.87
N LYS A 97 -23.58 18.40 3.16
CA LYS A 97 -24.90 18.94 3.51
C LYS A 97 -25.75 17.83 4.11
#